data_AF-A0AAU0P6I6-F1
#
_entry.id   AF-A0AAU0P6I6-F1
#
_cell.length_a   1.000
_cell.length_b   1.000
_cell.length_c   1.000
_cell.angle_alpha   90.00
_cell.angle_beta   90.00
_cell.angle_gamma   90.00
#
_symmetry.space_group_name_H-M   'P 1'
#
loop_
_entity.id
_entity.type
_entity.pdbx_description
1 polymer ?
#
loop_
_entity_poly.entity_id
_entity_poly.type
_entity_poly.pdbx_seq_one_letter_code
_entity_poly.pdbx_strand_id
1 'polypeptide(L)'
;MKKINLSDLNLIGISEKIKLKDSYTKAEITKIMIDNWIGYFECHKCGKWDYCKYVEKHPINPNRSIDIKCGIAINFITNFIDTTFLLLEDLTEYQKQGYLNSAYYLTEFVLNTEQVIGRFTSKEHIEGWGNYAPSLYGINTNYIDEFLKKAQKEMKNVPFFNSKRSVLFVEGESEEIFANYFLDIEVVNYGGEGNLTYTKIEYTIKQYQDKGYKVFIQADKDGKTENQKVNKLISKGLVEEENIFCFKYDFETSIPLHILFKLLNEIKIFSEDYNDFKIGYDNKTNIAAYIKTKYGIFISKPLLAKKLSEYIDKSSHETNLYYDESFLNTEIGQFWDFLKRKIVH
;
A
#
# COMPACT_ATOMS: atom_id res chain seq x y z
N MET A 1 -25.86 22.16 -13.29
CA MET A 1 -24.71 21.54 -12.58
C MET A 1 -25.23 20.81 -11.36
N LYS A 2 -24.71 19.62 -11.09
CA LYS A 2 -25.13 18.81 -9.95
C LYS A 2 -24.68 19.45 -8.64
N LYS A 3 -25.57 19.47 -7.64
CA LYS A 3 -25.30 19.97 -6.29
C LYS A 3 -25.34 18.82 -5.29
N ILE A 4 -24.45 18.84 -4.31
CA ILE A 4 -24.39 17.84 -3.24
C ILE A 4 -24.65 18.55 -1.93
N ASN A 5 -25.55 17.99 -1.12
CA ASN A 5 -25.84 18.55 0.19
C ASN A 5 -24.67 18.31 1.15
N LEU A 6 -24.09 19.41 1.62
CA LEU A 6 -23.03 19.47 2.61
C LEU A 6 -23.46 20.31 3.83
N SER A 7 -24.77 20.54 4.02
CA SER A 7 -25.32 21.23 5.18
C SER A 7 -24.85 20.56 6.47
N ASP A 8 -24.56 21.36 7.48
CA ASP A 8 -24.12 20.91 8.81
C ASP A 8 -22.72 20.27 8.88
N LEU A 9 -22.03 20.16 7.75
CA LEU A 9 -20.60 19.83 7.70
C LEU A 9 -19.75 21.08 7.95
N ASN A 10 -18.48 20.87 8.26
CA ASN A 10 -17.53 21.94 8.52
C ASN A 10 -16.30 21.80 7.64
N LEU A 11 -15.83 22.91 7.06
CA LEU A 11 -14.46 22.99 6.58
C LEU A 11 -13.55 23.39 7.73
N ILE A 12 -12.34 22.83 7.74
CA ILE A 12 -11.26 23.35 8.59
C ILE A 12 -10.81 24.66 7.96
N GLY A 13 -10.93 25.79 8.64
CA GLY A 13 -10.35 27.07 8.20
C GLY A 13 -9.00 27.32 8.87
N ILE A 14 -8.28 28.34 8.38
CA ILE A 14 -6.97 28.75 8.92
C ILE A 14 -7.07 29.13 10.41
N SER A 15 -8.19 29.71 10.85
CA SER A 15 -8.40 30.16 12.24
C SER A 15 -9.61 29.53 12.93
N GLU A 16 -10.58 29.02 12.19
CA GLU A 16 -11.84 28.51 12.73
C GLU A 16 -12.51 27.48 11.83
N LYS A 17 -13.49 26.74 12.36
CA LYS A 17 -14.33 25.85 11.56
C LYS A 17 -15.37 26.66 10.79
N ILE A 18 -15.48 26.42 9.50
CA ILE A 18 -16.43 27.11 8.62
C ILE A 18 -17.61 26.18 8.36
N LYS A 19 -18.76 26.53 8.94
CA LYS A 19 -19.99 25.75 8.78
C LYS A 19 -20.54 25.91 7.36
N LEU A 20 -20.72 24.79 6.67
CA LEU A 20 -21.40 24.70 5.38
C LEU A 20 -22.91 24.71 5.62
N LYS A 21 -23.65 25.50 4.82
CA LYS A 21 -25.05 25.84 5.10
C LYS A 21 -26.05 25.31 4.07
N ASP A 22 -25.58 24.77 2.95
CA ASP A 22 -26.45 24.40 1.83
C ASP A 22 -25.80 23.31 0.96
N SER A 23 -26.41 23.03 -0.18
CA SER A 23 -25.89 22.22 -1.25
C SER A 23 -24.99 23.01 -2.19
N TYR A 24 -23.82 22.46 -2.50
CA TYR A 24 -22.80 23.11 -3.31
C TYR A 24 -22.62 22.36 -4.63
N THR A 25 -22.30 23.08 -5.69
CA THR A 25 -21.65 22.54 -6.88
C THR A 25 -20.16 22.35 -6.61
N LYS A 26 -19.52 21.54 -7.45
CA LYS A 26 -18.07 21.41 -7.53
C LYS A 26 -17.35 22.77 -7.58
N ALA A 27 -17.82 23.70 -8.42
CA ALA A 27 -17.19 25.02 -8.57
C ALA A 27 -17.33 25.87 -7.30
N GLU A 28 -18.51 25.86 -6.67
CA GLU A 28 -18.76 26.61 -5.43
C GLU A 28 -17.90 26.07 -4.28
N ILE A 29 -17.83 24.75 -4.08
CA ILE A 29 -17.04 24.17 -2.99
C ILE A 29 -15.53 24.35 -3.22
N THR A 30 -15.03 24.18 -4.45
CA THR A 30 -13.62 24.44 -4.81
C THR A 30 -13.24 25.87 -4.48
N LYS A 31 -14.09 26.83 -4.84
CA LYS A 31 -13.86 28.25 -4.53
C LYS A 31 -13.77 28.48 -3.02
N ILE A 32 -14.72 27.93 -2.25
CA ILE A 32 -14.72 28.09 -0.78
C ILE A 32 -13.45 27.49 -0.17
N MET A 33 -13.02 26.31 -0.62
CA MET A 33 -11.77 25.68 -0.15
C MET A 33 -10.55 26.55 -0.47
N ILE A 34 -10.40 27.03 -1.70
CA ILE A 34 -9.31 27.95 -2.08
C ILE A 34 -9.35 29.24 -1.28
N ASP A 35 -10.55 29.77 -1.01
CA ASP A 35 -10.74 31.01 -0.27
C ASP A 35 -10.35 30.92 1.20
N ASN A 36 -10.50 29.74 1.80
CA ASN A 36 -10.32 29.56 3.23
C ASN A 36 -9.10 28.73 3.63
N TRP A 37 -8.49 27.99 2.70
CA TRP A 37 -7.33 27.14 2.99
C TRP A 37 -6.02 27.74 2.48
N ILE A 38 -6.07 28.47 1.36
CA ILE A 38 -4.86 28.99 0.73
C ILE A 38 -4.72 30.48 1.05
N GLY A 39 -3.79 30.78 1.95
CA GLY A 39 -3.33 32.14 2.21
C GLY A 39 -2.60 32.76 1.01
N TYR A 40 -2.45 34.08 1.02
CA TYR A 40 -1.55 34.77 0.10
C TYR A 40 -0.11 34.57 0.57
N PHE A 41 0.80 34.27 -0.36
CA PHE A 41 2.22 34.06 -0.07
C PHE A 41 3.08 34.92 -0.99
N GLU A 42 4.15 35.45 -0.40
CA GLU A 42 5.27 36.03 -1.12
C GLU A 42 6.01 34.90 -1.86
N CYS A 43 5.72 34.66 -3.15
CA CYS A 43 6.34 33.56 -3.91
C CYS A 43 7.87 33.57 -3.86
N HIS A 44 8.51 34.74 -3.87
CA HIS A 44 9.97 34.85 -3.73
C HIS A 44 10.51 34.26 -2.41
N LYS A 45 9.68 34.12 -1.37
CA LYS A 45 10.03 33.47 -0.09
C LYS A 45 9.76 31.96 -0.07
N CYS A 46 9.09 31.38 -1.07
CA CYS A 46 8.85 29.94 -1.13
C CYS A 46 10.07 29.14 -1.61
N GLY A 47 11.10 29.83 -2.15
CA GLY A 47 12.35 29.23 -2.61
C GLY A 47 12.30 28.58 -4.00
N LYS A 48 11.16 28.69 -4.71
CA LYS A 48 10.97 28.15 -6.08
C LYS A 48 10.67 29.22 -7.13
N TRP A 49 10.83 30.50 -6.79
CA TRP A 49 10.23 31.59 -7.56
C TRP A 49 10.88 31.82 -8.94
N ASP A 50 12.09 31.33 -9.10
CA ASP A 50 12.89 31.38 -10.33
C ASP A 50 12.43 30.37 -11.39
N TYR A 51 11.82 29.25 -10.97
CA TYR A 51 11.37 28.18 -11.89
C TYR A 51 9.89 27.81 -11.77
N CYS A 52 9.16 28.33 -10.78
CA CYS A 52 7.74 28.04 -10.63
C CYS A 52 6.90 28.80 -11.65
N LYS A 53 6.11 28.07 -12.46
CA LYS A 53 5.27 28.62 -13.54
C LYS A 53 4.15 29.57 -13.08
N TYR A 54 3.84 29.60 -11.78
CA TYR A 54 2.77 30.43 -11.23
C TYR A 54 3.28 31.77 -10.70
N VAL A 55 4.59 32.02 -10.74
CA VAL A 55 5.17 33.23 -10.16
C VAL A 55 4.81 34.43 -11.03
N GLU A 56 4.24 35.44 -10.39
CA GLU A 56 3.99 36.74 -11.01
C GLU A 56 4.97 37.77 -10.45
N LYS A 57 5.72 38.44 -11.34
CA LYS A 57 6.71 39.46 -10.96
C LYS A 57 6.00 40.73 -10.49
N HIS A 58 6.55 41.38 -9.48
CA HIS A 58 6.02 42.66 -9.01
C HIS A 58 6.25 43.75 -10.08
N PRO A 59 5.21 44.50 -10.49
CA PRO A 59 5.30 45.42 -11.63
C PRO A 59 6.32 46.56 -11.42
N ILE A 60 6.59 46.91 -10.16
CA ILE A 60 7.48 48.03 -9.79
C ILE A 60 8.83 47.54 -9.26
N ASN A 61 8.90 46.32 -8.71
CA ASN A 61 10.11 45.82 -8.05
C ASN A 61 10.51 44.48 -8.66
N PRO A 62 11.45 44.45 -9.62
CA PRO A 62 11.80 43.23 -10.34
C PRO A 62 12.40 42.14 -9.44
N ASN A 63 12.84 42.48 -8.23
CA ASN A 63 13.38 41.56 -7.24
C ASN A 63 12.32 40.98 -6.30
N ARG A 64 11.04 41.31 -6.51
CA ARG A 64 9.93 40.76 -5.73
C ARG A 64 8.89 40.12 -6.64
N SER A 65 8.22 39.10 -6.12
CA SER A 65 6.97 38.61 -6.67
C SER A 65 5.80 39.39 -6.07
N ILE A 66 4.66 39.42 -6.75
CA ILE A 66 3.41 39.79 -6.08
C ILE A 66 2.98 38.67 -5.12
N ASP A 67 2.14 39.04 -4.15
CA ASP A 67 1.55 38.08 -3.22
C ASP A 67 0.35 37.42 -3.88
N ILE A 68 0.43 36.11 -4.06
CA ILE A 68 -0.63 35.31 -4.69
C ILE A 68 -0.91 34.07 -3.85
N LYS A 69 -2.08 33.48 -4.08
CA LYS A 69 -2.37 32.12 -3.62
C LYS A 69 -1.54 31.11 -4.42
N CYS A 70 -0.99 30.11 -3.74
CA CYS A 70 -0.11 29.13 -4.38
C CYS A 70 -0.85 28.36 -5.50
N GLY A 71 -0.42 28.54 -6.75
CA GLY A 71 -1.03 27.90 -7.91
C GLY A 71 -0.94 26.37 -7.91
N ILE A 72 0.10 25.79 -7.28
CA ILE A 72 0.22 24.33 -7.12
C ILE A 72 -0.89 23.79 -6.21
N ALA A 73 -1.16 24.46 -5.08
CA ALA A 73 -2.22 24.08 -4.17
C ALA A 73 -3.62 24.31 -4.78
N ILE A 74 -3.81 25.40 -5.55
CA ILE A 74 -5.05 25.63 -6.30
C ILE A 74 -5.30 24.47 -7.28
N ASN A 75 -4.27 24.07 -8.03
CA ASN A 75 -4.39 22.95 -8.97
C ASN A 75 -4.67 21.64 -8.24
N PHE A 76 -4.03 21.39 -7.09
CA PHE A 76 -4.31 20.22 -6.28
C PHE A 76 -5.78 20.16 -5.84
N ILE A 77 -6.30 21.22 -5.20
CA ILE A 77 -7.71 21.28 -4.76
C ILE A 77 -8.63 21.08 -5.95
N THR A 78 -8.37 21.77 -7.06
CA THR A 78 -9.17 21.66 -8.29
C THR A 78 -9.17 20.22 -8.77
N ASN A 79 -8.02 19.63 -9.05
CA ASN A 79 -7.92 18.26 -9.55
C ASN A 79 -8.53 17.22 -8.58
N PHE A 80 -8.38 17.43 -7.27
CA PHE A 80 -8.98 16.56 -6.26
C PHE A 80 -10.51 16.60 -6.37
N ILE A 81 -11.12 17.78 -6.22
CA ILE A 81 -12.59 17.94 -6.32
C ILE A 81 -13.09 17.51 -7.70
N ASP A 82 -12.37 17.85 -8.77
CA ASP A 82 -12.70 17.47 -10.14
C ASP A 82 -12.88 15.97 -10.31
N THR A 83 -12.04 15.19 -9.62
CA THR A 83 -12.00 13.73 -9.74
C THR A 83 -12.98 13.04 -8.80
N THR A 84 -13.24 13.63 -7.62
CA THR A 84 -13.87 12.89 -6.52
C THR A 84 -15.21 13.47 -6.06
N PHE A 85 -15.58 14.69 -6.46
CA PHE A 85 -16.76 15.37 -5.94
C PHE A 85 -18.06 14.60 -6.15
N LEU A 86 -18.24 14.00 -7.33
CA LEU A 86 -19.46 13.26 -7.65
C LEU A 86 -19.64 12.01 -6.77
N LEU A 87 -18.54 11.45 -6.25
CA LEU A 87 -18.56 10.28 -5.39
C LEU A 87 -19.08 10.58 -3.98
N LEU A 88 -19.24 11.86 -3.62
CA LEU A 88 -19.80 12.26 -2.32
C LEU A 88 -21.29 11.95 -2.18
N GLU A 89 -21.99 11.71 -3.28
CA GLU A 89 -23.44 11.56 -3.28
C GLU A 89 -23.90 10.36 -2.44
N ASP A 90 -23.15 9.25 -2.55
CA ASP A 90 -23.44 7.99 -1.87
C ASP A 90 -22.86 7.91 -0.45
N LEU A 91 -22.23 8.99 0.03
CA LEU A 91 -21.59 9.02 1.34
C LEU A 91 -22.54 9.47 2.45
N THR A 92 -22.37 8.88 3.64
CA THR A 92 -22.98 9.40 4.87
C THR A 92 -22.33 10.72 5.29
N GLU A 93 -22.99 11.50 6.16
CA GLU A 93 -22.44 12.77 6.66
C GLU A 93 -21.07 12.62 7.32
N TYR A 94 -20.88 11.56 8.11
CA TYR A 94 -19.59 11.24 8.73
C TYR A 94 -18.49 11.03 7.67
N GLN A 95 -18.80 10.31 6.60
CA GLN A 95 -17.85 10.05 5.51
C GLN A 95 -17.58 11.29 4.67
N LYS A 96 -18.61 12.12 4.40
CA LYS A 96 -18.44 13.44 3.76
C LYS A 96 -17.55 14.36 4.60
N GLN A 97 -17.71 14.37 5.92
CA GLN A 97 -16.82 15.12 6.80
C GLN A 97 -15.37 14.60 6.74
N GLY A 98 -15.18 13.27 6.76
CA GLY A 98 -13.87 12.65 6.58
C GLY A 98 -13.22 13.02 5.24
N TYR A 99 -14.01 13.11 4.17
CA TYR A 99 -13.53 13.58 2.86
C TYR A 99 -13.04 15.03 2.92
N LEU A 100 -13.81 15.95 3.50
CA LEU A 100 -13.44 17.36 3.61
C LEU A 100 -12.18 17.55 4.45
N ASN A 101 -12.06 16.81 5.56
CA ASN A 101 -10.88 16.83 6.42
C ASN A 101 -9.65 16.28 5.66
N SER A 102 -9.81 15.18 4.93
CA SER A 102 -8.75 14.58 4.11
C SER A 102 -8.23 15.56 3.07
N ALA A 103 -9.15 16.24 2.36
CA ALA A 103 -8.82 17.24 1.35
C ALA A 103 -8.02 18.41 1.94
N TYR A 104 -8.39 18.89 3.13
CA TYR A 104 -7.66 19.93 3.84
C TYR A 104 -6.23 19.48 4.19
N TYR A 105 -6.08 18.34 4.86
CA TYR A 105 -4.76 17.87 5.29
C TYR A 105 -3.84 17.52 4.11
N LEU A 106 -4.38 17.01 3.01
CA LEU A 106 -3.60 16.85 1.79
C LEU A 106 -3.17 18.20 1.18
N THR A 107 -4.04 19.21 1.22
CA THR A 107 -3.69 20.56 0.75
C THR A 107 -2.56 21.15 1.59
N GLU A 108 -2.62 21.01 2.91
CA GLU A 108 -1.55 21.42 3.83
C GLU A 108 -0.26 20.65 3.55
N PHE A 109 -0.35 19.33 3.34
CA PHE A 109 0.80 18.51 2.96
C PHE A 109 1.45 19.03 1.66
N VAL A 110 0.67 19.32 0.61
CA VAL A 110 1.18 19.86 -0.65
C VAL A 110 1.84 21.22 -0.43
N LEU A 111 1.17 22.15 0.25
CA LEU A 111 1.70 23.49 0.51
C LEU A 111 3.03 23.45 1.26
N ASN A 112 3.11 22.68 2.34
CA ASN A 112 4.29 22.61 3.19
C ASN A 112 5.44 21.87 2.47
N THR A 113 5.14 20.80 1.74
CA THR A 113 6.14 20.09 0.93
C THR A 113 6.75 21.00 -0.13
N GLU A 114 5.92 21.78 -0.82
CA GLU A 114 6.39 22.73 -1.82
C GLU A 114 7.34 23.79 -1.22
N GLN A 115 7.01 24.34 -0.06
CA GLN A 115 7.88 25.30 0.63
C GLN A 115 9.19 24.67 1.10
N VAL A 116 9.14 23.47 1.66
CA VAL A 116 10.33 22.78 2.18
C VAL A 116 11.29 22.41 1.06
N ILE A 117 10.78 21.87 -0.05
CA ILE A 117 11.61 21.61 -1.24
C ILE A 117 12.26 22.91 -1.72
N GLY A 118 11.50 24.01 -1.83
CA GLY A 118 12.05 25.29 -2.29
C GLY A 118 13.13 25.84 -1.37
N ARG A 119 12.96 25.72 -0.06
CA ARG A 119 13.99 26.09 0.93
C ARG A 119 15.25 25.24 0.79
N PHE A 120 15.11 23.94 0.55
CA PHE A 120 16.23 23.02 0.37
C PHE A 120 16.96 23.18 -0.96
N THR A 121 16.30 23.73 -1.98
CA THR A 121 16.94 24.03 -3.28
C THR A 121 17.54 25.43 -3.34
N SER A 122 17.15 26.33 -2.43
CA SER A 122 17.69 27.69 -2.38
C SER A 122 19.00 27.76 -1.60
N LYS A 123 20.11 27.93 -2.32
CA LYS A 123 21.45 28.11 -1.72
C LYS A 123 21.49 29.31 -0.76
N GLU A 124 20.95 30.45 -1.18
CA GLU A 124 20.87 31.66 -0.35
C GLU A 124 20.10 31.42 0.95
N HIS A 125 18.99 30.66 0.88
CA HIS A 125 18.22 30.32 2.07
C HIS A 125 19.04 29.44 3.03
N ILE A 126 19.71 28.40 2.53
CA ILE A 126 20.52 27.49 3.36
C ILE A 126 21.69 28.24 4.00
N GLU A 127 22.40 29.08 3.22
CA GLU A 127 23.52 29.88 3.72
C GLU A 127 23.09 30.84 4.82
N GLY A 128 21.88 31.41 4.73
CA GLY A 128 21.31 32.29 5.76
C GLY A 128 21.15 31.64 7.14
N TRP A 129 21.10 30.31 7.23
CA TRP A 129 21.03 29.57 8.50
C TRP A 129 22.40 29.23 9.09
N GLY A 130 23.49 29.44 8.34
CA GLY A 130 24.86 29.17 8.79
C GLY A 130 25.03 27.78 9.41
N ASN A 131 25.58 27.73 10.62
CA ASN A 131 25.84 26.47 11.33
C ASN A 131 24.57 25.68 11.69
N TYR A 132 23.39 26.28 11.64
CA TYR A 132 22.12 25.61 11.92
C TYR A 132 21.51 24.95 10.67
N ALA A 133 22.06 25.16 9.48
CA ALA A 133 21.54 24.61 8.24
C ALA A 133 21.26 23.09 8.28
N PRO A 134 22.10 22.24 8.91
CA PRO A 134 21.80 20.81 9.01
C PRO A 134 20.49 20.48 9.73
N SER A 135 20.08 21.30 10.71
CA SER A 135 18.84 21.09 11.48
C SER A 135 17.56 21.25 10.65
N LEU A 136 17.64 22.00 9.55
CA LEU A 136 16.51 22.21 8.63
C LEU A 136 16.02 20.91 7.98
N TYR A 137 16.92 19.97 7.75
CA TYR A 137 16.58 18.66 7.19
C TYR A 137 15.81 17.77 8.18
N GLY A 138 15.98 17.98 9.49
CA GLY A 138 15.28 17.22 10.53
C GLY A 138 13.94 17.82 10.98
N ILE A 139 13.84 19.16 11.08
CA ILE A 139 12.63 19.83 11.61
C ILE A 139 11.48 19.78 10.60
N ASN A 140 11.79 20.00 9.32
CA ASN A 140 10.76 20.16 8.28
C ASN A 140 10.11 18.83 7.86
N THR A 141 10.80 17.70 8.02
CA THR A 141 10.31 16.37 7.61
C THR A 141 9.22 15.85 8.55
N ASN A 142 9.39 16.03 9.86
CA ASN A 142 8.40 15.59 10.86
C ASN A 142 7.06 16.34 10.75
N TYR A 143 7.12 17.64 10.41
CA TYR A 143 5.92 18.47 10.30
C TYR A 143 5.07 18.11 9.07
N ILE A 144 5.71 17.84 7.93
CA ILE A 144 5.02 17.40 6.71
C ILE A 144 4.35 16.04 6.91
N ASP A 145 5.05 15.11 7.54
CA ASP A 145 4.57 13.75 7.82
C ASP A 145 3.29 13.76 8.69
N GLU A 146 3.16 14.73 9.61
CA GLU A 146 1.96 14.87 10.44
C GLU A 146 0.69 15.12 9.59
N PHE A 147 0.77 15.99 8.57
CA PHE A 147 -0.37 16.25 7.69
C PHE A 147 -0.74 15.03 6.85
N LEU A 148 0.24 14.31 6.32
CA LEU A 148 0.00 13.10 5.56
C LEU A 148 -0.68 12.02 6.43
N LYS A 149 -0.19 11.82 7.66
CA LYS A 149 -0.80 10.89 8.64
C LYS A 149 -2.23 11.29 9.02
N LYS A 150 -2.50 12.58 9.22
CA LYS A 150 -3.86 13.09 9.49
C LYS A 150 -4.78 12.85 8.29
N ALA A 151 -4.33 13.14 7.07
CA ALA A 151 -5.09 12.87 5.85
C ALA A 151 -5.43 11.37 5.75
N GLN A 152 -4.44 10.49 5.92
CA GLN A 152 -4.65 9.04 5.89
C GLN A 152 -5.65 8.56 6.94
N LYS A 153 -5.63 9.12 8.14
CA LYS A 153 -6.58 8.77 9.20
C LYS A 153 -8.02 9.09 8.79
N GLU A 154 -8.26 10.25 8.20
CA GLU A 154 -9.58 10.68 7.76
C GLU A 154 -10.06 9.88 6.54
N MET A 155 -9.15 9.59 5.60
CA MET A 155 -9.43 8.82 4.38
C MET A 155 -9.94 7.40 4.64
N LYS A 156 -9.52 6.77 5.75
CA LYS A 156 -10.01 5.44 6.14
C LYS A 156 -11.54 5.37 6.23
N ASN A 157 -12.17 6.51 6.54
CA ASN A 157 -13.62 6.60 6.65
C ASN A 157 -14.30 6.82 5.29
N VAL A 158 -13.57 7.09 4.20
CA VAL A 158 -14.12 7.43 2.88
C VAL A 158 -13.97 6.24 1.93
N PRO A 159 -15.06 5.55 1.55
CA PRO A 159 -15.02 4.29 0.81
C PRO A 159 -14.17 4.29 -0.48
N PHE A 160 -14.16 5.38 -1.24
CA PHE A 160 -13.40 5.45 -2.49
C PHE A 160 -11.95 5.94 -2.32
N PHE A 161 -11.58 6.49 -1.16
CA PHE A 161 -10.17 6.69 -0.78
C PHE A 161 -9.59 5.47 -0.08
N ASN A 162 -10.46 4.71 0.56
CA ASN A 162 -10.18 3.35 0.97
C ASN A 162 -10.18 2.48 -0.29
N SER A 163 -9.11 2.55 -1.10
CA SER A 163 -8.74 1.39 -1.91
C SER A 163 -8.87 0.20 -0.97
N LYS A 164 -9.85 -0.70 -1.15
CA LYS A 164 -10.14 -1.77 -0.18
C LYS A 164 -8.80 -2.35 0.21
N ARG A 165 -8.33 -2.05 1.42
CA ARG A 165 -6.97 -2.42 1.78
C ARG A 165 -7.01 -3.94 1.84
N SER A 166 -6.34 -4.58 0.90
CA SER A 166 -6.23 -6.02 0.93
C SER A 166 -5.34 -6.36 2.12
N VAL A 167 -5.75 -7.34 2.91
CA VAL A 167 -4.88 -7.99 3.88
C VAL A 167 -4.84 -9.47 3.53
N LEU A 168 -3.63 -10.02 3.44
CA LEU A 168 -3.43 -11.44 3.20
C LEU A 168 -3.02 -12.12 4.49
N PHE A 169 -3.81 -13.10 4.93
CA PHE A 169 -3.46 -13.98 6.03
C PHE A 169 -2.74 -15.20 5.49
N VAL A 170 -1.58 -15.53 6.04
CA VAL A 170 -0.75 -16.68 5.61
C VAL A 170 -0.44 -17.60 6.78
N GLU A 171 -0.30 -18.89 6.51
CA GLU A 171 -0.12 -19.91 7.55
C GLU A 171 1.30 -19.92 8.16
N GLY A 172 2.31 -19.62 7.33
CA GLY A 172 3.71 -19.75 7.69
C GLY A 172 4.60 -18.58 7.25
N GLU A 173 5.84 -18.62 7.73
CA GLU A 173 6.86 -17.60 7.47
C GLU A 173 7.36 -17.62 6.01
N SER A 174 7.39 -18.81 5.37
CA SER A 174 7.80 -18.93 3.96
C SER A 174 6.83 -18.17 3.04
N GLU A 175 5.54 -18.34 3.26
CA GLU A 175 4.46 -17.72 2.50
C GLU A 175 4.42 -16.21 2.76
N GLU A 176 4.66 -15.78 3.99
CA GLU A 176 4.80 -14.37 4.37
C GLU A 176 5.95 -13.70 3.61
N ILE A 177 7.14 -14.31 3.61
CA ILE A 177 8.31 -13.81 2.89
C ILE A 177 8.02 -13.72 1.39
N PHE A 178 7.42 -14.77 0.83
CA PHE A 178 7.09 -14.81 -0.59
C PHE A 178 6.10 -13.72 -0.97
N ALA A 179 5.00 -13.58 -0.21
CA ALA A 179 3.96 -12.60 -0.47
C ALA A 179 4.46 -11.16 -0.33
N ASN A 180 5.21 -10.86 0.75
CA ASN A 180 5.80 -9.53 0.98
C ASN A 180 6.79 -9.12 -0.11
N TYR A 181 7.39 -10.07 -0.84
CA TYR A 181 8.26 -9.74 -1.97
C TYR A 181 7.47 -9.15 -3.14
N PHE A 182 6.22 -9.60 -3.36
CA PHE A 182 5.44 -9.27 -4.56
C PHE A 182 4.30 -8.28 -4.32
N LEU A 183 3.95 -8.05 -3.05
CA LEU A 183 2.83 -7.22 -2.62
C LEU A 183 3.30 -6.03 -1.79
N ASP A 184 2.66 -4.88 -2.00
CA ASP A 184 2.77 -3.70 -1.13
C ASP A 184 1.50 -3.57 -0.28
N ILE A 185 1.16 -4.65 0.45
CA ILE A 185 0.00 -4.71 1.34
C ILE A 185 0.40 -5.35 2.68
N GLU A 186 -0.53 -5.29 3.65
CA GLU A 186 -0.36 -5.97 4.93
C GLU A 186 -0.51 -7.49 4.77
N VAL A 187 0.57 -8.23 5.09
CA VAL A 187 0.58 -9.69 5.17
C VAL A 187 0.66 -10.10 6.64
N VAL A 188 -0.30 -10.89 7.11
CA VAL A 188 -0.43 -11.31 8.51
C VAL A 188 -0.19 -12.81 8.61
N ASN A 189 0.93 -13.19 9.20
CA ASN A 189 1.20 -14.58 9.54
C ASN A 189 0.40 -15.00 10.78
N TYR A 190 -0.45 -16.02 10.64
CA TYR A 190 -1.30 -16.49 11.73
C TYR A 190 -0.77 -17.75 12.44
N GLY A 191 0.23 -18.43 11.89
CA GLY A 191 0.88 -19.60 12.48
C GLY A 191 0.08 -20.91 12.39
N GLY A 192 0.79 -22.02 12.14
CA GLY A 192 0.21 -23.34 11.85
C GLY A 192 -0.22 -24.23 13.04
N GLU A 193 0.05 -23.88 14.31
CA GLU A 193 -0.20 -24.81 15.44
C GLU A 193 -1.22 -24.28 16.47
N GLY A 194 -2.30 -25.05 16.71
CA GLY A 194 -3.20 -24.94 17.87
C GLY A 194 -4.65 -24.46 17.62
N ASN A 195 -5.58 -24.90 18.49
CA ASN A 195 -7.00 -24.44 18.49
C ASN A 195 -7.17 -22.99 18.97
N LEU A 196 -6.28 -22.50 19.85
CA LEU A 196 -6.25 -21.10 20.31
C LEU A 196 -5.99 -20.13 19.14
N THR A 197 -5.27 -20.60 18.13
CA THR A 197 -4.83 -19.84 16.95
C THR A 197 -5.98 -19.56 15.99
N TYR A 198 -6.96 -20.46 15.90
CA TYR A 198 -8.08 -20.31 14.98
C TYR A 198 -9.19 -19.37 15.52
N THR A 199 -9.50 -19.39 16.81
CA THR A 199 -10.37 -18.34 17.38
C THR A 199 -9.72 -16.96 17.27
N LYS A 200 -8.37 -16.91 17.38
CA LYS A 200 -7.59 -15.70 17.15
C LYS A 200 -7.65 -15.24 15.69
N ILE A 201 -7.52 -16.15 14.71
CA ILE A 201 -7.64 -15.78 13.29
C ILE A 201 -9.02 -15.20 12.97
N GLU A 202 -10.10 -15.83 13.45
CA GLU A 202 -11.46 -15.32 13.24
C GLU A 202 -11.64 -13.92 13.84
N TYR A 203 -11.14 -13.71 15.06
CA TYR A 203 -11.19 -12.42 15.71
C TYR A 203 -10.40 -11.36 14.94
N THR A 204 -9.18 -11.69 14.52
CA THR A 204 -8.32 -10.77 13.76
C THR A 204 -8.94 -10.43 12.41
N ILE A 205 -9.49 -11.42 11.68
CA ILE A 205 -10.22 -11.19 10.42
C ILE A 205 -11.35 -10.17 10.63
N LYS A 206 -12.18 -10.34 11.65
CA LYS A 206 -13.26 -9.39 11.98
C LYS A 206 -12.73 -7.99 12.24
N GLN A 207 -11.64 -7.85 13.01
CA GLN A 207 -11.03 -6.54 13.24
C GLN A 207 -10.56 -5.85 11.96
N TYR A 208 -10.07 -6.59 10.97
CA TYR A 208 -9.70 -6.03 9.66
C TYR A 208 -10.92 -5.65 8.84
N GLN A 209 -11.95 -6.50 8.84
CA GLN A 209 -13.23 -6.19 8.17
C GLN A 209 -13.88 -4.94 8.75
N ASP A 210 -13.90 -4.79 10.08
CA ASP A 210 -14.41 -3.60 10.78
C ASP A 210 -13.62 -2.33 10.42
N LYS A 211 -12.34 -2.47 10.05
CA LYS A 211 -11.48 -1.40 9.53
C LYS A 211 -11.65 -1.17 8.03
N GLY A 212 -12.53 -1.91 7.35
CA GLY A 212 -12.82 -1.79 5.92
C GLY A 212 -11.81 -2.49 5.00
N TYR A 213 -11.09 -3.50 5.49
CA TYR A 213 -10.17 -4.29 4.66
C TYR A 213 -10.90 -5.41 3.92
N LYS A 214 -10.44 -5.73 2.71
CA LYS A 214 -10.78 -6.99 2.02
C LYS A 214 -9.80 -8.07 2.48
N VAL A 215 -10.32 -9.16 3.02
CA VAL A 215 -9.49 -10.22 3.60
C VAL A 215 -9.28 -11.33 2.58
N PHE A 216 -8.02 -11.70 2.39
CA PHE A 216 -7.58 -12.86 1.62
C PHE A 216 -6.87 -13.85 2.54
N ILE A 217 -6.92 -15.13 2.19
CA ILE A 217 -6.31 -16.20 2.98
C ILE A 217 -5.49 -17.10 2.07
N GLN A 218 -4.27 -17.41 2.50
CA GLN A 218 -3.53 -18.58 2.07
C GLN A 218 -3.57 -19.63 3.19
N ALA A 219 -3.80 -20.89 2.83
CA ALA A 219 -3.76 -22.03 3.75
C ALA A 219 -3.20 -23.29 3.09
N ASP A 220 -2.90 -24.31 3.89
CA ASP A 220 -2.40 -25.61 3.41
C ASP A 220 -3.44 -26.71 3.58
N LYS A 221 -3.56 -27.64 2.61
CA LYS A 221 -4.47 -28.80 2.70
C LYS A 221 -3.82 -30.03 3.31
N ASP A 222 -2.49 -30.08 3.46
CA ASP A 222 -1.75 -31.26 3.93
C ASP A 222 -2.08 -32.56 3.15
N GLY A 223 -2.38 -32.45 1.85
CA GLY A 223 -2.80 -33.57 1.00
C GLY A 223 -4.25 -34.01 1.17
N LYS A 224 -5.04 -33.32 1.98
CA LYS A 224 -6.48 -33.60 2.20
C LYS A 224 -7.32 -32.99 1.08
N THR A 225 -8.51 -33.53 0.87
CA THR A 225 -9.48 -33.03 -0.12
C THR A 225 -9.96 -31.62 0.23
N GLU A 226 -10.14 -31.35 1.52
CA GLU A 226 -10.66 -30.10 2.05
C GLU A 226 -9.89 -29.65 3.30
N ASN A 227 -9.82 -28.33 3.50
CA ASN A 227 -9.33 -27.74 4.74
C ASN A 227 -10.54 -27.29 5.59
N GLN A 228 -10.80 -28.03 6.67
CA GLN A 228 -11.95 -27.78 7.57
C GLN A 228 -11.92 -26.39 8.22
N LYS A 229 -10.72 -25.82 8.45
CA LYS A 229 -10.56 -24.47 9.01
C LYS A 229 -11.05 -23.45 7.99
N VAL A 230 -10.60 -23.56 6.74
CA VAL A 230 -11.04 -22.69 5.63
C VAL A 230 -12.56 -22.76 5.42
N ASN A 231 -13.13 -23.97 5.36
CA ASN A 231 -14.57 -24.16 5.18
C ASN A 231 -15.40 -23.50 6.31
N LYS A 232 -14.85 -23.46 7.52
CA LYS A 232 -15.50 -22.80 8.66
C LYS A 232 -15.44 -21.27 8.56
N LEU A 233 -14.40 -20.69 7.97
CA LEU A 233 -14.34 -19.24 7.68
C LEU A 233 -15.37 -18.84 6.62
N ILE A 234 -15.49 -19.65 5.56
CA ILE A 234 -16.47 -19.45 4.49
C ILE A 234 -17.90 -19.56 5.03
N SER A 235 -18.22 -20.64 5.76
CA SER A 235 -19.58 -20.85 6.28
C SER A 235 -20.02 -19.80 7.29
N LYS A 236 -19.09 -19.10 7.95
CA LYS A 236 -19.36 -17.96 8.83
C LYS A 236 -19.48 -16.62 8.08
N GLY A 237 -19.29 -16.60 6.77
CA GLY A 237 -19.28 -15.38 5.95
C GLY A 237 -18.10 -14.46 6.26
N LEU A 238 -17.00 -14.99 6.82
CA LEU A 238 -15.83 -14.19 7.15
C LEU A 238 -14.96 -13.92 5.93
N VAL A 239 -14.89 -14.85 4.98
CA VAL A 239 -14.13 -14.70 3.74
C VAL A 239 -14.87 -15.39 2.60
N GLU A 240 -14.88 -14.78 1.42
CA GLU A 240 -15.45 -15.37 0.20
C GLU A 240 -14.49 -16.42 -0.36
N GLU A 241 -15.03 -17.51 -0.92
CA GLU A 241 -14.24 -18.63 -1.45
C GLU A 241 -13.20 -18.19 -2.49
N GLU A 242 -13.54 -17.22 -3.33
CA GLU A 242 -12.65 -16.67 -4.37
C GLU A 242 -11.43 -15.92 -3.84
N ASN A 243 -11.45 -15.50 -2.57
CA ASN A 243 -10.38 -14.79 -1.88
C ASN A 243 -9.47 -15.74 -1.08
N ILE A 244 -9.55 -17.05 -1.34
CA ILE A 244 -8.77 -18.07 -0.65
C ILE A 244 -7.91 -18.83 -1.65
N PHE A 245 -6.63 -18.99 -1.32
CA PHE A 245 -5.70 -19.87 -2.00
C PHE A 245 -5.29 -21.00 -1.07
N CYS A 246 -5.39 -22.24 -1.52
CA CYS A 246 -5.03 -23.39 -0.69
C CYS A 246 -4.01 -24.27 -1.41
N PHE A 247 -2.79 -24.37 -0.87
CA PHE A 247 -1.81 -25.34 -1.35
C PHE A 247 -2.31 -26.76 -1.10
N LYS A 248 -2.00 -27.67 -2.03
CA LYS A 248 -2.34 -29.08 -1.93
C LYS A 248 -1.62 -29.74 -0.76
N TYR A 249 -0.34 -29.45 -0.57
CA TYR A 249 0.47 -29.99 0.52
C TYR A 249 0.99 -28.84 1.37
N ASP A 250 2.16 -28.27 1.04
CA ASP A 250 2.75 -27.08 1.66
C ASP A 250 3.35 -26.17 0.58
N PHE A 251 3.77 -24.95 0.95
CA PHE A 251 4.40 -24.03 0.01
C PHE A 251 5.62 -24.60 -0.69
N GLU A 252 6.52 -25.30 0.02
CA GLU A 252 7.77 -25.77 -0.59
C GLU A 252 7.56 -26.91 -1.59
N THR A 253 6.58 -27.77 -1.37
CA THR A 253 6.21 -28.85 -2.31
C THR A 253 5.56 -28.33 -3.59
N SER A 254 5.03 -27.10 -3.58
CA SER A 254 4.48 -26.43 -4.76
C SER A 254 5.54 -26.01 -5.79
N ILE A 255 6.81 -25.96 -5.38
CA ILE A 255 7.93 -25.50 -6.22
C ILE A 255 8.28 -26.59 -7.25
N PRO A 256 8.32 -26.27 -8.56
CA PRO A 256 8.75 -27.22 -9.58
C PRO A 256 10.13 -27.81 -9.27
N LEU A 257 10.26 -29.15 -9.33
CA LEU A 257 11.44 -29.91 -8.93
C LEU A 257 12.77 -29.37 -9.45
N HIS A 258 12.81 -28.98 -10.73
CA HIS A 258 14.02 -28.46 -11.37
C HIS A 258 14.43 -27.09 -10.80
N ILE A 259 13.43 -26.23 -10.48
CA ILE A 259 13.67 -24.95 -9.80
C ILE A 259 14.12 -25.22 -8.38
N LEU A 260 13.41 -26.09 -7.65
CA LEU A 260 13.74 -26.46 -6.28
C LEU A 260 15.18 -26.96 -6.16
N PHE A 261 15.59 -27.90 -7.01
CA PHE A 261 16.96 -28.44 -7.05
C PHE A 261 18.01 -27.34 -7.32
N LYS A 262 17.72 -26.42 -8.25
CA LYS A 262 18.61 -25.29 -8.55
C LYS A 262 18.77 -24.38 -7.32
N LEU A 263 17.67 -23.94 -6.72
CA LEU A 263 17.70 -23.05 -5.56
C LEU A 263 18.37 -23.69 -4.35
N LEU A 264 18.11 -24.99 -4.13
CA LEU A 264 18.77 -25.75 -3.08
C LEU A 264 20.29 -25.77 -3.28
N ASN A 265 20.78 -26.00 -4.49
CA ASN A 265 22.22 -25.97 -4.80
C ASN A 265 22.85 -24.58 -4.64
N GLU A 266 22.10 -23.51 -4.89
CA GLU A 266 22.55 -22.13 -4.61
C GLU A 266 22.67 -21.88 -3.10
N ILE A 267 21.79 -22.46 -2.30
CA ILE A 267 21.84 -22.35 -0.83
C ILE A 267 22.99 -23.18 -0.26
N LYS A 268 23.07 -24.45 -0.65
CA LYS A 268 24.11 -25.41 -0.27
C LYS A 268 24.32 -26.41 -1.39
N ILE A 269 25.56 -26.55 -1.84
CA ILE A 269 25.92 -27.46 -2.93
C ILE A 269 25.69 -28.91 -2.51
N PHE A 270 24.94 -29.66 -3.31
CA PHE A 270 24.81 -31.10 -3.22
C PHE A 270 25.76 -31.75 -4.23
N SER A 271 26.32 -32.91 -3.88
CA SER A 271 27.17 -33.70 -4.81
C SER A 271 26.35 -34.56 -5.79
N GLU A 272 25.03 -34.60 -5.65
CA GLU A 272 24.12 -35.35 -6.53
C GLU A 272 23.73 -34.55 -7.78
N ASP A 273 23.47 -35.26 -8.88
CA ASP A 273 22.86 -34.67 -10.07
C ASP A 273 21.32 -34.56 -9.95
N TYR A 274 20.71 -33.84 -10.89
CA TYR A 274 19.26 -33.61 -10.86
C TYR A 274 18.43 -34.89 -11.03
N ASN A 275 18.91 -35.89 -11.78
CA ASN A 275 18.16 -37.11 -12.02
C ASN A 275 18.08 -37.96 -10.75
N ASP A 276 19.19 -38.06 -10.01
CA ASP A 276 19.23 -38.75 -8.71
C ASP A 276 18.31 -38.06 -7.69
N PHE A 277 18.29 -36.73 -7.70
CA PHE A 277 17.39 -35.94 -6.86
C PHE A 277 15.92 -36.21 -7.21
N LYS A 278 15.59 -36.17 -8.50
CA LYS A 278 14.23 -36.37 -9.03
C LYS A 278 13.68 -37.76 -8.73
N ILE A 279 14.51 -38.79 -8.75
CA ILE A 279 14.11 -40.16 -8.42
C ILE A 279 13.87 -40.30 -6.91
N GLY A 280 14.68 -39.63 -6.09
CA GLY A 280 14.62 -39.76 -4.64
C GLY A 280 13.51 -38.96 -3.93
N TYR A 281 13.03 -37.86 -4.52
CA TYR A 281 12.08 -36.96 -3.88
C TYR A 281 10.67 -37.06 -4.48
N ASP A 282 9.66 -37.27 -3.64
CA ASP A 282 8.29 -37.58 -4.06
C ASP A 282 7.35 -36.37 -4.17
N ASN A 283 7.84 -35.15 -3.91
CA ASN A 283 7.06 -33.90 -3.86
C ASN A 283 5.87 -33.92 -2.89
N LYS A 284 5.87 -34.81 -1.91
CA LYS A 284 4.81 -34.89 -0.89
C LYS A 284 5.40 -34.77 0.51
N THR A 285 6.62 -35.26 0.67
CA THR A 285 7.35 -35.15 1.92
C THR A 285 7.86 -33.73 2.10
N ASN A 286 7.82 -33.23 3.34
CA ASN A 286 8.43 -31.95 3.71
C ASN A 286 9.89 -31.90 3.22
N ILE A 287 10.21 -30.89 2.39
CA ILE A 287 11.52 -30.82 1.73
C ILE A 287 12.67 -30.75 2.74
N ALA A 288 12.52 -29.98 3.83
CA ALA A 288 13.57 -29.84 4.83
C ALA A 288 13.86 -31.18 5.54
N ALA A 289 12.82 -31.97 5.81
CA ALA A 289 12.96 -33.30 6.39
C ALA A 289 13.64 -34.28 5.41
N TYR A 290 13.25 -34.26 4.13
CA TYR A 290 13.90 -35.08 3.10
C TYR A 290 15.39 -34.75 2.96
N ILE A 291 15.74 -33.47 2.83
CA ILE A 291 17.13 -33.04 2.66
C ILE A 291 17.98 -33.40 3.88
N LYS A 292 17.44 -33.21 5.09
CA LYS A 292 18.14 -33.58 6.33
C LYS A 292 18.38 -35.09 6.41
N THR A 293 17.40 -35.90 6.02
CA THR A 293 17.49 -37.36 6.11
C THR A 293 18.45 -37.93 5.06
N LYS A 294 18.36 -37.47 3.81
CA LYS A 294 19.15 -37.99 2.70
C LYS A 294 20.59 -37.47 2.71
N TYR A 295 20.80 -36.19 3.02
CA TYR A 295 22.10 -35.54 2.88
C TYR A 295 22.72 -35.08 4.21
N GLY A 296 22.02 -35.17 5.34
CA GLY A 296 22.50 -34.63 6.61
C GLY A 296 22.56 -33.10 6.63
N ILE A 297 21.91 -32.42 5.68
CA ILE A 297 21.99 -30.97 5.50
C ILE A 297 20.74 -30.31 6.09
N PHE A 298 20.96 -29.24 6.86
CA PHE A 298 19.88 -28.34 7.25
C PHE A 298 19.64 -27.28 6.16
N ILE A 299 18.37 -27.13 5.78
CA ILE A 299 17.86 -26.10 4.87
C ILE A 299 16.85 -25.22 5.61
N SER A 300 17.03 -23.91 5.48
CA SER A 300 16.07 -22.92 5.98
C SER A 300 14.95 -22.72 4.95
N LYS A 301 13.71 -23.04 5.35
CA LYS A 301 12.50 -22.80 4.56
C LYS A 301 12.32 -21.29 4.23
N PRO A 302 12.44 -20.35 5.19
CA PRO A 302 12.46 -18.91 4.91
C PRO A 302 13.48 -18.48 3.86
N LEU A 303 14.71 -19.02 3.91
CA LEU A 303 15.75 -18.69 2.93
C LEU A 303 15.40 -19.24 1.54
N LEU A 304 14.83 -20.45 1.46
CA LEU A 304 14.35 -21.02 0.21
C LEU A 304 13.22 -20.18 -0.40
N ALA A 305 12.26 -19.72 0.41
CA ALA A 305 11.19 -18.84 -0.03
C ALA A 305 11.74 -17.53 -0.61
N LYS A 306 12.69 -16.88 0.09
CA LYS A 306 13.37 -15.68 -0.42
C LYS A 306 14.07 -15.92 -1.75
N LYS A 307 14.81 -17.03 -1.88
CA LYS A 307 15.52 -17.40 -3.11
C LYS A 307 14.58 -17.67 -4.28
N LEU A 308 13.44 -18.30 -4.00
CA LEU A 308 12.38 -18.49 -4.98
C LEU A 308 11.79 -17.15 -5.45
N SER A 309 11.53 -16.22 -4.52
CA SER A 309 11.04 -14.89 -4.88
C SER A 309 12.01 -14.15 -5.77
N GLU A 310 13.30 -14.12 -5.43
CA GLU A 310 14.37 -13.52 -6.25
C GLU A 310 14.41 -14.15 -7.67
N TYR A 311 14.26 -15.47 -7.75
CA TYR A 311 14.24 -16.20 -9.03
C TYR A 311 13.03 -15.83 -9.91
N ILE A 312 11.83 -15.82 -9.33
CA ILE A 312 10.60 -15.47 -10.05
C ILE A 312 10.62 -14.00 -10.46
N ASP A 313 11.05 -13.11 -9.58
CA ASP A 313 11.18 -11.68 -9.86
C ASP A 313 12.11 -11.43 -11.04
N LYS A 314 13.32 -12.02 -11.01
CA LYS A 314 14.24 -11.95 -12.15
C LYS A 314 13.62 -12.49 -13.42
N SER A 315 12.95 -13.65 -13.35
CA SER A 315 12.28 -14.25 -14.51
C SER A 315 11.20 -13.33 -15.08
N SER A 316 10.46 -12.61 -14.23
CA SER A 316 9.42 -11.66 -14.65
C SER A 316 9.92 -10.42 -15.41
N HIS A 317 11.21 -10.09 -15.26
CA HIS A 317 11.86 -9.03 -16.03
C HIS A 317 12.34 -9.53 -17.40
N GLU A 318 12.63 -10.82 -17.53
CA GLU A 318 13.11 -11.45 -18.76
C GLU A 318 11.96 -11.93 -19.63
N THR A 319 10.88 -12.43 -19.03
CA THR A 319 9.69 -12.93 -19.69
C THR A 319 8.42 -12.41 -19.02
N ASN A 320 7.39 -12.17 -19.81
CA ASN A 320 6.10 -11.76 -19.25
C ASN A 320 5.36 -12.97 -18.68
N LEU A 321 5.54 -13.23 -17.38
CA LEU A 321 4.96 -14.39 -16.67
C LEU A 321 3.43 -14.45 -16.73
N TYR A 322 2.75 -13.33 -16.99
CA TYR A 322 1.30 -13.27 -17.18
C TYR A 322 0.78 -14.05 -18.39
N TYR A 323 1.67 -14.42 -19.32
CA TYR A 323 1.35 -15.21 -20.51
C TYR A 323 2.14 -16.52 -20.57
N ASP A 324 2.92 -16.85 -19.53
CA ASP A 324 3.62 -18.12 -19.45
C ASP A 324 2.70 -19.20 -18.87
N GLU A 325 1.94 -19.86 -19.74
CA GLU A 325 1.03 -20.94 -19.33
C GLU A 325 1.77 -22.09 -18.61
N SER A 326 3.04 -22.33 -18.94
CA SER A 326 3.80 -23.41 -18.30
C SER A 326 4.05 -23.10 -16.82
N PHE A 327 4.39 -21.85 -16.51
CA PHE A 327 4.53 -21.35 -15.15
C PHE A 327 3.18 -21.26 -14.43
N LEU A 328 2.17 -20.66 -15.06
CA LEU A 328 0.84 -20.46 -14.47
C LEU A 328 0.09 -21.78 -14.20
N ASN A 329 0.48 -22.88 -14.86
CA ASN A 329 -0.04 -24.22 -14.57
C ASN A 329 0.62 -24.88 -13.35
N THR A 330 1.72 -24.32 -12.83
CA THR A 330 2.32 -24.78 -11.57
C THR A 330 1.58 -24.16 -10.39
N GLU A 331 1.52 -24.86 -9.27
CA GLU A 331 0.81 -24.39 -8.08
C GLU A 331 1.45 -23.09 -7.52
N ILE A 332 2.78 -22.97 -7.56
CA ILE A 332 3.45 -21.71 -7.21
C ILE A 332 3.11 -20.57 -8.18
N GLY A 333 2.96 -20.85 -9.47
CA GLY A 333 2.55 -19.85 -10.46
C GLY A 333 1.11 -19.41 -10.27
N GLN A 334 0.21 -20.32 -9.90
CA GLN A 334 -1.16 -20.00 -9.51
C GLN A 334 -1.21 -19.14 -8.24
N PHE A 335 -0.35 -19.43 -7.26
CA PHE A 335 -0.26 -18.57 -6.07
C PHE A 335 0.25 -17.19 -6.44
N TRP A 336 1.31 -17.08 -7.25
CA TRP A 336 1.81 -15.80 -7.73
C TRP A 336 0.74 -15.00 -8.50
N ASP A 337 -0.03 -15.66 -9.38
CA ASP A 337 -1.14 -15.03 -10.10
C ASP A 337 -2.26 -14.57 -9.15
N PHE A 338 -2.59 -15.38 -8.13
CA PHE A 338 -3.51 -15.01 -7.07
C PHE A 338 -3.05 -13.72 -6.37
N LEU A 339 -1.77 -13.62 -5.98
CA LEU A 339 -1.21 -12.40 -5.39
C LEU A 339 -1.31 -11.21 -6.35
N LYS A 340 -0.86 -11.35 -7.61
CA LYS A 340 -0.73 -10.21 -8.53
C LYS A 340 -2.03 -9.78 -9.18
N ARG A 341 -2.98 -10.68 -9.44
CA ARG A 341 -4.22 -10.39 -10.17
C ARG A 341 -5.47 -10.32 -9.32
N LYS A 342 -5.53 -11.03 -8.18
CA LYS A 342 -6.73 -11.02 -7.33
C LYS A 342 -6.63 -10.12 -6.11
N ILE A 343 -5.42 -9.93 -5.58
CA ILE A 343 -5.23 -9.15 -4.35
C ILE A 343 -4.93 -7.68 -4.67
N VAL A 344 -4.15 -7.41 -5.71
CA VAL A 344 -3.72 -6.05 -6.11
C VAL A 344 -4.75 -5.33 -6.99
N HIS A 345 -5.52 -6.08 -7.78
CA HIS A 345 -6.60 -5.58 -8.65
C HIS A 345 -7.95 -6.05 -8.11
#